data_AF-A0A1D2VAX7-F1
#
_entry.id   AF-A0A1D2VAX7-F1
#
_cell.length_a   1.000
_cell.length_b   1.000
_cell.length_c   1.000
_cell.angle_alpha   90.00
_cell.angle_beta   90.00
_cell.angle_gamma   90.00
#
_symmetry.space_group_name_H-M   'P 1'
#
loop_
_entity.id
_entity.type
_entity.pdbx_description
1 polymer ?
#
loop_
_entity_poly.entity_id
_entity_poly.type
_entity_poly.pdbx_seq_one_letter_code
_entity_poly.pdbx_strand_id
1 'polypeptide(L)'
;MDERYIGEKPLFLRNPIRTLRFYAHTKPNLFFSAVIGIIGPLGVLFITPLRRKYLFEDAPPVPTYYPIPNRPRDLTLSGYDD
;
A
#
# COMPACT_ATOMS: atom_id res chain seq x y z
N MET A 1 7.26 37.46 11.81
CA MET A 1 8.18 36.79 10.85
C MET A 1 8.78 35.59 11.56
N ASP A 2 8.77 34.40 10.96
CA ASP A 2 9.46 33.23 11.53
C ASP A 2 10.96 33.42 11.23
N GLU A 3 11.80 33.53 12.26
CA GLU A 3 13.22 33.92 12.12
C GLU A 3 14.07 32.92 11.31
N ARG A 4 13.50 31.75 10.99
CA ARG A 4 14.19 30.62 10.36
C ARG A 4 14.42 30.78 8.85
N TYR A 5 13.84 31.78 8.19
CA TYR A 5 14.01 31.99 6.75
C TYR A 5 13.83 33.46 6.34
N ILE A 6 14.59 33.88 5.32
CA ILE A 6 14.53 35.22 4.74
C ILE A 6 13.36 35.26 3.73
N GLY A 7 12.29 35.97 4.08
CA GLY A 7 11.14 36.22 3.20
C GLY A 7 9.79 35.77 3.79
N GLU A 8 8.70 36.18 3.14
CA GLU A 8 7.35 35.84 3.58
C GLU A 8 6.95 34.40 3.21
N LYS A 9 6.34 33.70 4.16
CA LYS A 9 5.73 32.38 3.92
C LYS A 9 4.63 32.51 2.87
N PRO A 10 4.66 31.75 1.76
CA PRO A 10 3.61 31.81 0.76
C PRO A 10 2.28 31.29 1.33
N LEU A 11 1.18 31.91 0.91
CA LEU A 11 -0.17 31.46 1.25
C LEU A 11 -0.51 30.17 0.48
N PHE A 12 -0.87 29.12 1.22
CA PHE A 12 -1.06 27.75 0.69
C PHE A 12 -2.07 27.69 -0.46
N LEU A 13 -3.25 28.27 -0.29
CA LEU A 13 -4.35 28.22 -1.27
C LEU A 13 -4.12 29.13 -2.49
N ARG A 14 -3.29 30.16 -2.35
CA ARG A 14 -3.07 31.16 -3.41
C ARG A 14 -1.91 30.77 -4.33
N ASN A 15 -0.88 30.12 -3.80
CA ASN A 15 0.29 29.69 -4.56
C ASN A 15 0.75 28.29 -4.13
N PRO A 16 0.01 27.22 -4.49
CA PRO A 16 0.27 25.87 -3.97
C PRO A 16 1.66 25.35 -4.37
N ILE A 17 2.06 25.54 -5.63
CA ILE A 17 3.38 25.09 -6.13
C ILE A 17 4.53 25.80 -5.39
N ARG A 18 4.43 27.12 -5.21
CA ARG A 18 5.43 27.89 -4.45
C ARG A 18 5.48 27.45 -3.00
N THR A 19 4.34 27.08 -2.42
CA THR A 19 4.25 26.61 -1.04
C THR A 19 4.88 25.24 -0.85
N LEU A 20 4.64 24.29 -1.75
CA LEU A 20 5.29 22.97 -1.73
C LEU A 20 6.81 23.12 -1.84
N ARG A 21 7.29 23.93 -2.81
CA ARG A 21 8.73 24.20 -2.97
C ARG A 21 9.33 24.85 -1.72
N PHE A 22 8.62 25.80 -1.11
CA PHE A 22 9.06 26.45 0.12
C PHE A 22 9.22 25.45 1.27
N TYR A 23 8.25 24.57 1.50
CA TYR A 23 8.35 23.56 2.56
C TYR A 23 9.40 22.49 2.28
N ALA A 24 9.59 22.10 1.02
CA ALA A 24 10.64 21.17 0.63
C ALA A 24 12.05 21.69 1.00
N HIS A 25 12.31 23.00 0.85
CA HIS A 25 13.61 23.60 1.20
C HIS A 25 13.73 24.04 2.66
N THR A 26 12.68 24.56 3.28
CA THR A 26 12.76 25.11 4.65
C THR A 26 12.52 24.08 5.75
N LYS A 27 11.67 23.07 5.49
CA LYS A 27 11.30 22.02 6.44
C LYS A 27 11.22 20.66 5.74
N PRO A 28 12.36 20.17 5.21
CA PRO A 28 12.39 18.94 4.42
C PRO A 28 11.86 17.73 5.20
N ASN A 29 12.15 17.66 6.50
CA ASN A 29 11.65 16.61 7.39
C ASN A 29 10.11 16.49 7.34
N LEU A 30 9.38 17.60 7.54
CA LEU A 30 7.92 17.58 7.49
C LEU A 30 7.39 17.30 6.08
N PHE A 31 8.01 17.90 5.06
CA PHE A 31 7.56 17.77 3.69
C PHE A 31 7.69 16.31 3.19
N PHE A 32 8.89 15.73 3.29
CA PHE A 32 9.14 14.38 2.77
C PHE A 32 8.46 13.30 3.62
N SER A 33 8.33 13.47 4.94
CA SER A 33 7.53 12.55 5.75
C SER A 33 6.07 12.50 5.30
N ALA A 34 5.46 13.66 5.02
CA ALA A 34 4.09 13.71 4.52
C ALA A 34 3.96 13.09 3.12
N VAL A 35 4.89 13.40 2.21
CA VAL A 35 4.90 12.85 0.84
C VAL A 35 5.02 11.32 0.87
N ILE A 36 5.98 10.77 1.62
CA ILE A 36 6.16 9.32 1.74
C ILE A 36 4.91 8.67 2.37
N GLY A 37 4.35 9.30 3.40
CA GLY A 37 3.11 8.85 4.05
C GLY A 37 1.91 8.79 3.10
N ILE A 38 1.84 9.68 2.11
CA ILE A 38 0.79 9.70 1.09
C ILE A 38 1.08 8.70 -0.04
N ILE A 39 2.34 8.55 -0.45
CA ILE A 39 2.72 7.65 -1.54
C ILE A 39 2.38 6.19 -1.21
N GLY A 40 2.50 5.75 0.04
CA GLY A 40 2.16 4.38 0.45
C GLY A 40 0.71 3.99 0.13
N PRO A 41 -0.31 4.67 0.72
CA PRO A 41 -1.72 4.40 0.45
C PRO A 41 -2.10 4.57 -1.03
N LEU A 42 -1.59 5.61 -1.70
CA LEU A 42 -1.83 5.79 -3.14
C LEU A 42 -1.22 4.65 -3.95
N GLY A 43 -0.02 4.20 -3.59
CA GLY A 43 0.65 3.06 -4.19
C GLY A 43 -0.18 1.78 -4.06
N VAL A 44 -0.76 1.52 -2.88
CA VAL A 44 -1.66 0.37 -2.70
C VAL A 44 -2.88 0.49 -3.63
N LEU A 45 -3.50 1.66 -3.72
CA LEU A 45 -4.70 1.85 -4.54
C LEU A 45 -4.42 1.75 -6.05
N PHE A 46 -3.32 2.32 -6.54
CA PHE A 46 -3.06 2.42 -7.97
C PHE A 46 -2.12 1.32 -8.50
N ILE A 47 -1.08 0.94 -7.75
CA ILE A 47 -0.06 0.00 -8.23
C ILE A 47 -0.55 -1.44 -8.12
N THR A 48 -1.32 -1.81 -7.08
CA THR A 48 -1.78 -3.20 -6.91
C THR A 48 -2.68 -3.73 -8.05
N PRO A 49 -3.69 -2.99 -8.58
CA PRO A 49 -4.47 -3.49 -9.72
C PRO A 49 -3.63 -3.57 -11.00
N LEU A 50 -2.69 -2.64 -11.19
CA LEU A 50 -1.77 -2.67 -12.33
C LEU A 50 -0.85 -3.90 -12.27
N ARG A 51 -0.32 -4.22 -11.09
CA ARG A 51 0.50 -5.43 -10.87
C ARG A 51 -0.27 -6.70 -11.21
N ARG A 52 -1.51 -6.85 -10.70
CA ARG A 52 -2.35 -8.03 -10.96
C ARG A 52 -2.66 -8.19 -12.45
N LYS A 53 -2.97 -7.08 -13.13
CA LYS A 53 -3.34 -7.10 -14.55
C LYS A 53 -2.18 -7.39 -15.51
N TYR A 54 -0.99 -6.85 -15.22
CA TYR A 54 0.10 -6.82 -16.20
C TYR A 54 1.32 -7.64 -15.82
N LEU A 55 1.50 -7.99 -14.53
CA LEU A 55 2.71 -8.67 -14.06
C LEU A 55 2.39 -10.07 -13.56
N PHE A 56 1.70 -10.19 -12.43
CA PHE A 56 1.41 -11.48 -11.79
C PHE A 56 0.23 -11.39 -10.83
N GLU A 57 -0.47 -12.52 -10.70
CA GLU A 57 -1.58 -12.70 -9.79
C GLU A 57 -1.15 -12.90 -8.34
N ASP A 58 -2.10 -12.73 -7.42
CA ASP A 58 -1.88 -12.96 -5.99
C ASP A 58 -1.64 -14.45 -5.70
N ALA A 59 -0.84 -14.74 -4.67
CA ALA A 59 -0.57 -16.10 -4.25
C ALA A 59 -1.86 -16.80 -3.79
N PRO A 60 -2.04 -18.11 -4.06
CA PRO A 60 -3.17 -18.86 -3.54
C PRO A 60 -3.12 -18.93 -2.00
N PRO A 61 -4.28 -19.06 -1.33
CA PRO A 61 -4.33 -19.17 0.11
C PRO A 61 -3.63 -20.45 0.59
N VAL A 62 -2.77 -20.31 1.60
CA VAL A 62 -2.09 -21.45 2.23
C VAL A 62 -3.10 -22.19 3.12
N PRO A 63 -3.19 -23.54 3.05
CA PRO A 63 -4.07 -24.29 3.93
C PRO A 63 -3.61 -24.16 5.38
N THR A 64 -4.50 -23.70 6.25
CA THR A 64 -4.24 -23.55 7.69
C THR A 64 -4.63 -24.81 8.50
N TYR A 65 -5.31 -25.75 7.87
CA TYR A 65 -5.78 -27.01 8.44
C TYR A 65 -5.78 -28.13 7.39
N TYR A 66 -5.94 -29.37 7.85
CA TYR A 66 -6.05 -30.52 6.96
C TYR A 66 -7.25 -30.33 6.01
N PRO A 67 -7.07 -30.40 4.68
CA PRO A 67 -8.13 -30.12 3.72
C PRO A 67 -9.13 -31.28 3.68
N ILE A 68 -10.16 -31.22 4.54
CA ILE A 68 -11.22 -32.20 4.56
C ILE A 68 -12.06 -32.07 3.28
N PRO A 69 -12.16 -33.12 2.45
CA PRO A 69 -12.99 -33.10 1.27
C PRO A 69 -14.47 -32.89 1.64
N ASN A 70 -15.15 -31.94 1.01
CA ASN A 70 -16.59 -31.75 1.18
C ASN A 70 -17.38 -32.75 0.31
N ARG A 71 -17.27 -34.03 0.65
CA ARG A 71 -17.97 -35.13 -0.02
C ARG A 71 -18.42 -36.19 0.98
N PRO A 72 -19.46 -36.98 0.67
CA PRO A 72 -19.81 -38.14 1.49
C PRO A 72 -18.66 -39.16 1.52
N ARG A 73 -18.66 -39.98 2.58
CA ARG A 73 -17.72 -41.10 2.69
C ARG A 73 -17.94 -42.07 1.53
N ASP A 74 -16.84 -42.51 0.94
CA ASP A 74 -16.89 -43.55 -0.08
C ASP A 74 -16.84 -44.91 0.62
N LEU A 75 -17.92 -45.68 0.47
CA LEU A 75 -18.09 -47.00 1.08
C LEU A 75 -17.59 -48.14 0.17
N THR A 76 -17.12 -47.82 -1.04
CA THR A 76 -16.64 -48.80 -2.01
C THR A 76 -15.14 -49.06 -1.93
N LEU A 77 -14.44 -48.31 -1.09
CA LEU A 77 -13.00 -48.48 -0.83
C LEU A 77 -12.75 -49.80 -0.09
N SER A 78 -11.80 -50.61 -0.57
CA SER A 78 -11.38 -51.88 0.03
C SER A 78 -9.84 -51.98 0.09
N GLY A 79 -9.31 -52.81 0.97
CA GLY A 79 -7.86 -52.98 1.17
C GLY A 79 -7.37 -52.37 2.48
N TYR A 80 -6.38 -53.01 3.12
CA TYR A 80 -6.05 -52.86 4.54
C TYR A 80 -7.16 -53.34 5.50
N ASP A 81 -8.03 -54.23 5.03
CA ASP A 81 -8.91 -55.03 5.88
C ASP A 81 -8.07 -56.06 6.67
N ASP A 82 -8.55 -56.50 7.84
CA ASP A 82 -7.83 -57.40 8.76
C ASP A 82 -7.33 -58.71 8.12
#